data_AF-A0A3B8HSV3-F1
#
_entry.id   AF-A0A3B8HSV3-F1
#
_cell.length_a   1.000
_cell.length_b   1.000
_cell.length_c   1.000
_cell.angle_alpha   90.00
_cell.angle_beta   90.00
_cell.angle_gamma   90.00
#
_symmetry.space_group_name_H-M   'P 1'
#
loop_
_entity.id
_entity.type
_entity.pdbx_description
1 polymer ?
#
loop_
_entity_poly.entity_id
_entity_poly.type
_entity_poly.pdbx_seq_one_letter_code
_entity_poly.pdbx_strand_id
1 'polypeptide(L)'
;TNIRQGKVAAGGSTITQQTAKNLFLTNERTLTRKIKELFYAIQLERQYSKDEILTMYCNTIYFGQGAYGVEVAARTFFGKHARELTLAESALLAGLPQRPSGYNPYVNAEAAQNRQKMVLNRMVEESMITAVERDKALQQELVYHRSTYMGGDAPYFMAMVKDYLIEKYGERMVFQGGLRVYTTLDLNLQQAANQAYNQGTKDWDPQLQLALVALDTRNGQIRALIGGRDYAASSYNRAYARRQPGSTFKPFMYSL
;
A
#
# COMPACT_ATOMS: atom_id res chain seq x y z
N THR A 1 -18.52 -10.12 -22.26
CA THR A 1 -17.57 -10.70 -23.24
C THR A 1 -18.28 -10.87 -24.55
N ASN A 2 -17.84 -10.19 -25.61
CA ASN A 2 -18.45 -10.27 -26.92
C ASN A 2 -17.66 -11.29 -27.76
N ILE A 3 -18.16 -12.52 -27.84
CA ILE A 3 -17.46 -13.70 -28.41
C ILE A 3 -17.42 -13.67 -29.96
N ARG A 4 -17.95 -12.63 -30.61
CA ARG A 4 -18.05 -12.55 -32.08
C ARG A 4 -16.85 -11.96 -32.81
N GLN A 5 -15.79 -11.51 -32.14
CA GLN A 5 -14.56 -11.07 -32.81
C GLN A 5 -13.35 -11.72 -32.13
N GLY A 6 -12.69 -12.62 -32.85
CA GLY A 6 -11.58 -13.47 -32.40
C GLY A 6 -10.28 -12.74 -32.08
N LYS A 7 -10.32 -11.75 -31.18
CA LYS A 7 -9.17 -11.29 -30.42
C LYS A 7 -9.51 -11.47 -28.95
N VAL A 8 -8.74 -12.29 -28.25
CA VAL A 8 -8.76 -12.33 -26.79
C VAL A 8 -8.27 -10.96 -26.31
N ALA A 9 -9.22 -10.05 -26.07
CA ALA A 9 -8.93 -8.76 -25.45
C ALA A 9 -8.46 -9.04 -24.02
N ALA A 10 -7.14 -9.02 -23.82
CA ALA A 10 -6.53 -9.17 -22.51
C ALA A 10 -7.08 -8.07 -21.59
N GLY A 11 -7.82 -8.46 -20.54
CA GLY A 11 -8.42 -7.52 -19.57
C GLY A 11 -9.95 -7.53 -19.44
N GLY A 12 -10.66 -8.52 -19.99
CA GLY A 12 -12.14 -8.54 -20.07
C GLY A 12 -12.96 -8.73 -18.79
N SER A 13 -12.53 -8.21 -17.62
CA SER A 13 -13.37 -8.21 -16.41
C SER A 13 -14.09 -6.88 -16.24
N THR A 14 -15.41 -6.90 -15.98
CA THR A 14 -16.21 -5.69 -15.76
C THR A 14 -15.96 -5.09 -14.37
N ILE A 15 -16.35 -3.83 -14.13
CA ILE A 15 -16.28 -3.21 -12.79
C ILE A 15 -17.05 -4.05 -11.77
N THR A 16 -18.24 -4.56 -12.12
CA THR A 16 -19.00 -5.46 -11.26
C THR A 16 -18.23 -6.73 -10.91
N GLN A 17 -17.60 -7.37 -11.90
CA GLN A 17 -16.80 -8.57 -11.69
C GLN A 17 -15.58 -8.30 -10.80
N GLN A 18 -14.93 -7.15 -11.01
CA GLN A 18 -13.83 -6.72 -10.14
C GLN A 18 -14.30 -6.43 -8.71
N THR A 19 -15.47 -5.81 -8.56
CA THR A 19 -16.10 -5.55 -7.25
C THR A 19 -16.41 -6.86 -6.54
N ALA A 20 -17.04 -7.82 -7.22
CA ALA A 20 -17.31 -9.15 -6.69
C ALA A 20 -16.03 -9.89 -6.27
N LYS A 21 -14.98 -9.81 -7.10
CA LYS A 21 -13.67 -10.37 -6.78
C LYS A 21 -13.10 -9.77 -5.48
N ASN A 22 -13.13 -8.44 -5.36
CA ASN A 22 -12.57 -7.74 -4.20
C ASN A 22 -13.39 -7.99 -2.91
N LEU A 23 -14.71 -8.11 -3.02
CA LEU A 23 -15.62 -8.24 -1.87
C LEU A 23 -15.81 -9.68 -1.36
N PHE A 24 -15.67 -10.71 -2.20
CA PHE A 24 -16.12 -12.05 -1.82
C PHE A 24 -15.11 -13.17 -2.07
N LEU A 25 -14.03 -12.91 -2.82
CA LEU A 25 -13.13 -13.96 -3.28
C LEU A 25 -11.70 -13.75 -2.79
N THR A 26 -10.98 -14.86 -2.66
CA THR A 26 -9.53 -14.86 -2.43
C THR A 26 -8.78 -14.53 -3.73
N ASN A 27 -7.49 -14.19 -3.61
CA ASN A 27 -6.64 -13.85 -4.75
C ASN A 27 -6.16 -15.07 -5.58
N GLU A 28 -6.64 -16.28 -5.27
CA GLU A 28 -6.24 -17.52 -5.95
C GLU A 28 -6.57 -17.50 -7.45
N ARG A 29 -5.69 -17.98 -8.32
CA ARG A 29 -5.93 -17.93 -9.78
C ARG A 29 -6.53 -19.24 -10.31
N THR A 30 -7.72 -19.61 -9.83
CA THR A 30 -8.43 -20.82 -10.30
C THR A 30 -9.62 -20.52 -11.22
N LEU A 31 -9.93 -21.44 -12.14
CA LEU A 31 -11.12 -21.36 -13.00
C LEU A 31 -12.42 -21.36 -12.16
N THR A 32 -12.46 -22.18 -11.12
CA THR A 32 -13.60 -22.25 -10.19
C THR A 32 -13.84 -20.91 -9.50
N ARG A 33 -12.78 -20.21 -9.06
CA ARG A 33 -12.92 -18.84 -8.55
C ARG A 33 -13.51 -17.90 -9.60
N LYS A 34 -13.07 -17.98 -10.87
CA LYS A 34 -13.58 -17.11 -11.93
C LYS A 34 -15.06 -17.33 -12.24
N ILE A 35 -15.54 -18.58 -12.14
CA ILE A 35 -16.97 -18.90 -12.25
C ILE A 35 -17.75 -18.29 -11.07
N LYS A 36 -17.25 -18.45 -9.84
CA LYS A 36 -17.85 -17.82 -8.64
C LYS A 36 -17.91 -16.29 -8.78
N GLU A 37 -16.87 -15.66 -9.33
CA GLU A 37 -16.82 -14.22 -9.61
C GLU A 37 -17.96 -13.78 -10.53
N LEU A 38 -18.26 -14.56 -11.57
CA LEU A 38 -19.37 -14.27 -12.48
C LEU A 38 -20.74 -14.39 -11.76
N PHE A 39 -20.94 -15.43 -10.95
CA PHE A 39 -22.18 -15.59 -10.18
C PHE A 39 -22.39 -14.43 -9.18
N TYR A 40 -21.37 -14.08 -8.41
CA TYR A 40 -21.44 -12.94 -7.49
C TYR A 40 -21.65 -11.60 -8.22
N ALA A 41 -21.04 -11.42 -9.40
CA ALA A 41 -21.29 -10.23 -10.20
C ALA A 41 -22.75 -10.13 -10.66
N ILE A 42 -23.35 -11.24 -11.13
CA ILE A 42 -24.77 -11.27 -11.51
C ILE A 42 -25.65 -10.96 -10.29
N GLN A 43 -25.31 -11.50 -9.11
CA GLN A 43 -26.05 -11.23 -7.88
C GLN A 43 -25.96 -9.75 -7.48
N LEU A 44 -24.78 -9.13 -7.57
CA LEU A 44 -24.60 -7.70 -7.31
C LEU A 44 -25.46 -6.86 -8.26
N GLU A 45 -25.46 -7.14 -9.57
CA GLU A 45 -26.27 -6.36 -10.54
C GLU A 45 -27.77 -6.54 -10.38
N ARG A 46 -28.22 -7.62 -9.73
CA ARG A 46 -29.64 -7.82 -9.41
C ARG A 46 -30.09 -7.05 -8.17
N GLN A 47 -29.16 -6.76 -7.26
CA GLN A 47 -29.46 -6.15 -5.96
C GLN A 47 -29.11 -4.67 -5.89
N TYR A 48 -28.11 -4.23 -6.66
CA TYR A 48 -27.56 -2.88 -6.60
C TYR A 48 -27.53 -2.23 -7.98
N SER A 49 -27.75 -0.92 -7.99
CA SER A 49 -27.57 -0.07 -9.16
C SER A 49 -26.11 0.01 -9.60
N LYS A 50 -25.87 0.50 -10.83
CA LYS A 50 -24.52 0.68 -11.35
C LYS A 50 -23.72 1.70 -10.53
N ASP A 51 -24.38 2.73 -10.00
CA ASP A 51 -23.74 3.74 -9.16
C ASP A 51 -23.33 3.19 -7.79
N GLU A 52 -24.16 2.34 -7.18
CA GLU A 52 -23.81 1.65 -5.94
C GLU A 52 -22.66 0.67 -6.15
N ILE A 53 -22.66 -0.08 -7.26
CA ILE A 53 -21.56 -0.98 -7.63
C ILE A 53 -20.27 -0.20 -7.85
N LEU A 54 -20.33 0.92 -8.56
CA LEU A 54 -19.18 1.79 -8.76
C LEU A 54 -18.68 2.36 -7.43
N THR A 55 -19.59 2.75 -6.54
CA THR A 55 -19.25 3.23 -5.19
C THR A 55 -18.53 2.14 -4.38
N MET A 56 -19.04 0.91 -4.39
CA MET A 56 -18.38 -0.23 -3.77
C MET A 56 -17.00 -0.50 -4.38
N TYR A 57 -16.88 -0.44 -5.71
CA TYR A 57 -15.60 -0.59 -6.40
C TYR A 57 -14.59 0.47 -5.93
N CYS A 58 -14.99 1.74 -5.99
CA CYS A 58 -14.16 2.88 -5.62
C CYS A 58 -13.73 2.86 -4.16
N ASN A 59 -14.46 2.20 -3.26
CA ASN A 59 -14.11 2.07 -1.85
C ASN A 59 -13.29 0.81 -1.51
N THR A 60 -13.19 -0.16 -2.42
CA THR A 60 -12.57 -1.46 -2.13
C THR A 60 -11.33 -1.77 -2.96
N ILE A 61 -11.14 -1.09 -4.08
CA ILE A 61 -10.02 -1.33 -4.99
C ILE A 61 -8.68 -0.90 -4.36
N TYR A 62 -7.64 -1.72 -4.56
CA TYR A 62 -6.30 -1.47 -4.00
C TYR A 62 -5.43 -0.64 -4.96
N PHE A 63 -4.85 0.45 -4.45
CA PHE A 63 -3.98 1.36 -5.20
C PHE A 63 -2.48 1.21 -4.85
N GLY A 64 -2.13 0.36 -3.89
CA GLY A 64 -0.75 0.23 -3.40
C GLY A 64 -0.55 1.00 -2.10
N GLN A 65 0.58 0.79 -1.41
CA GLN A 65 0.90 1.46 -0.14
C GLN A 65 -0.16 1.29 0.96
N GLY A 66 -0.93 0.19 0.96
CA GLY A 66 -2.04 0.00 1.90
C GLY A 66 -3.28 0.86 1.61
N ALA A 67 -3.29 1.62 0.50
CA ALA A 67 -4.43 2.45 0.12
C ALA A 67 -5.52 1.61 -0.57
N TYR A 68 -6.55 1.28 0.21
CA TYR A 68 -7.78 0.69 -0.28
C TYR A 68 -8.84 1.79 -0.43
N GLY A 69 -9.30 1.97 -1.66
CA GLY A 69 -10.28 2.98 -2.04
C GLY A 69 -9.67 4.31 -2.51
N VAL A 70 -10.42 5.02 -3.36
CA VAL A 70 -9.99 6.21 -4.09
C VAL A 70 -9.66 7.37 -3.14
N GLU A 71 -10.49 7.61 -2.12
CA GLU A 71 -10.25 8.68 -1.14
C GLU A 71 -8.96 8.44 -0.33
N VAL A 72 -8.74 7.20 0.09
CA VAL A 72 -7.50 6.82 0.81
C VAL A 72 -6.31 6.97 -0.12
N ALA A 73 -6.42 6.56 -1.39
CA ALA A 73 -5.37 6.72 -2.38
C ALA A 73 -5.03 8.19 -2.65
N ALA A 74 -6.02 9.06 -2.83
CA ALA A 74 -5.84 10.50 -3.03
C ALA A 74 -5.01 11.12 -1.89
N ARG A 75 -5.36 10.80 -0.64
CA ARG A 75 -4.59 11.24 0.54
C ARG A 75 -3.22 10.60 0.62
N THR A 76 -3.11 9.33 0.23
CA THR A 76 -1.85 8.56 0.33
C THR A 76 -0.79 9.05 -0.65
N PHE A 77 -1.19 9.40 -1.87
CA PHE A 77 -0.27 9.80 -2.94
C PHE A 77 -0.14 11.31 -3.10
N PHE A 78 -1.18 12.10 -2.78
CA PHE A 78 -1.22 13.54 -3.04
C PHE A 78 -1.57 14.38 -1.81
N GLY A 79 -1.99 13.79 -0.70
CA GLY A 79 -2.35 14.52 0.51
C GLY A 79 -3.65 15.34 0.39
N LYS A 80 -4.49 15.03 -0.61
CA LYS A 80 -5.73 15.76 -0.94
C LYS A 80 -6.95 14.85 -0.86
N HIS A 81 -8.14 15.43 -0.76
CA HIS A 81 -9.38 14.68 -0.97
C HIS A 81 -9.54 14.26 -2.44
N ALA A 82 -10.23 13.15 -2.69
CA ALA A 82 -10.44 12.65 -4.06
C ALA A 82 -11.13 13.67 -4.97
N ARG A 83 -12.03 14.50 -4.41
CA ARG A 83 -12.73 15.57 -5.15
C ARG A 83 -11.83 16.74 -5.58
N GLU A 84 -10.64 16.85 -5.00
CA GLU A 84 -9.70 17.94 -5.25
C GLU A 84 -8.59 17.53 -6.24
N LEU A 85 -8.61 16.29 -6.70
CA LEU A 85 -7.60 15.77 -7.61
C LEU A 85 -7.73 16.44 -8.98
N THR A 86 -6.59 16.79 -9.57
CA THR A 86 -6.56 17.24 -10.97
C THR A 86 -6.77 16.07 -11.93
N LEU A 87 -6.99 16.37 -13.21
CA LEU A 87 -7.08 15.36 -14.26
C LEU A 87 -5.81 14.49 -14.32
N ALA A 88 -4.63 15.10 -14.19
CA ALA A 88 -3.35 14.39 -14.20
C ALA A 88 -3.24 13.43 -13.02
N GLU A 89 -3.56 13.89 -11.81
CA GLU A 89 -3.52 13.09 -10.58
C GLU A 89 -4.53 11.94 -10.63
N SER A 90 -5.75 12.23 -11.11
CA SER A 90 -6.83 11.25 -11.28
C SER A 90 -6.45 10.15 -12.28
N ALA A 91 -5.85 10.53 -13.41
CA ALA A 91 -5.41 9.58 -14.43
C ALA A 91 -4.29 8.67 -13.92
N LEU A 92 -3.38 9.19 -13.08
CA LEU A 92 -2.37 8.36 -12.43
C LEU A 92 -3.04 7.33 -11.52
N LEU A 93 -3.90 7.76 -10.58
CA LEU A 93 -4.56 6.86 -9.64
C LEU A 93 -5.39 5.79 -10.37
N ALA A 94 -6.18 6.18 -11.39
CA ALA A 94 -6.96 5.24 -12.20
C ALA A 94 -6.09 4.17 -12.90
N GLY A 95 -4.82 4.48 -13.16
CA GLY A 95 -3.85 3.57 -13.73
C GLY A 95 -3.28 2.53 -12.76
N LEU A 96 -3.21 2.84 -11.46
CA LEU A 96 -2.51 2.03 -10.44
C LEU A 96 -3.13 0.64 -10.21
N PRO A 97 -4.47 0.46 -10.10
CA PRO A 97 -5.08 -0.82 -9.73
C PRO A 97 -4.69 -2.01 -10.60
N GLN A 98 -4.28 -1.77 -11.86
CA GLN A 98 -3.85 -2.84 -12.76
C GLN A 98 -2.59 -3.55 -12.22
N ARG A 99 -1.64 -2.79 -11.65
CA ARG A 99 -0.41 -3.33 -11.07
C ARG A 99 0.11 -2.40 -9.96
N PRO A 100 -0.54 -2.37 -8.78
CA PRO A 100 -0.29 -1.34 -7.77
C PRO A 100 1.17 -1.18 -7.37
N SER A 101 1.87 -2.28 -7.09
CA SER A 101 3.29 -2.24 -6.73
C SER A 101 4.20 -1.84 -7.91
N GLY A 102 3.84 -2.25 -9.13
CA GLY A 102 4.66 -2.04 -10.33
C GLY A 102 4.42 -0.71 -11.06
N TYR A 103 3.41 0.05 -10.65
CA TYR A 103 3.15 1.43 -11.09
C TYR A 103 3.27 2.43 -9.93
N ASN A 104 3.89 2.01 -8.82
CA ASN A 104 4.11 2.87 -7.67
C ASN A 104 5.11 3.99 -8.03
N PRO A 105 4.71 5.27 -8.05
CA PRO A 105 5.58 6.37 -8.47
C PRO A 105 6.81 6.57 -7.56
N TYR A 106 6.76 6.10 -6.31
CA TYR A 106 7.90 6.17 -5.40
C TYR A 106 9.00 5.15 -5.70
N VAL A 107 8.66 4.08 -6.44
CA VAL A 107 9.58 2.98 -6.75
C VAL A 107 9.94 3.00 -8.23
N ASN A 108 8.97 3.25 -9.10
CA ASN A 108 9.14 3.28 -10.55
C ASN A 108 8.30 4.40 -11.17
N ALA A 109 8.85 5.62 -11.12
CA ALA A 109 8.21 6.83 -11.65
C ALA A 109 7.93 6.74 -13.16
N GLU A 110 8.86 6.17 -13.93
CA GLU A 110 8.72 6.03 -15.39
C GLU A 110 7.54 5.12 -15.75
N ALA A 111 7.42 3.95 -15.11
CA ALA A 111 6.29 3.05 -15.34
C ALA A 111 4.96 3.69 -14.93
N ALA A 112 4.95 4.48 -13.86
CA ALA A 112 3.79 5.22 -13.38
C ALA A 112 3.35 6.29 -14.40
N GLN A 113 4.28 7.10 -14.90
CA GLN A 113 4.04 8.11 -15.94
C GLN A 113 3.55 7.50 -17.26
N ASN A 114 4.18 6.42 -17.72
CA ASN A 114 3.75 5.72 -18.93
C ASN A 114 2.32 5.17 -18.78
N ARG A 115 1.97 4.67 -17.59
CA ARG A 115 0.62 4.20 -17.29
C ARG A 115 -0.39 5.34 -17.26
N GLN A 116 -0.06 6.47 -16.63
CA GLN A 116 -0.89 7.68 -16.63
C GLN A 116 -1.16 8.16 -18.06
N LYS A 117 -0.11 8.22 -18.92
CA LYS A 117 -0.24 8.59 -20.32
C LYS A 117 -1.20 7.69 -21.08
N MET A 118 -1.14 6.38 -20.82
CA MET A 118 -2.07 5.43 -21.43
C MET A 118 -3.52 5.70 -21.01
N VAL A 119 -3.77 6.01 -19.73
CA VAL A 119 -5.11 6.38 -19.24
C VAL A 119 -5.60 7.65 -19.92
N LEU A 120 -4.79 8.71 -19.95
CA LEU A 120 -5.17 9.98 -20.58
C LEU A 120 -5.44 9.82 -22.08
N ASN A 121 -4.61 9.06 -22.81
CA ASN A 121 -4.86 8.74 -24.21
C ASN A 121 -6.20 8.04 -24.40
N ARG A 122 -6.51 7.05 -23.55
CA ARG A 122 -7.78 6.34 -23.61
C ARG A 122 -8.97 7.25 -23.32
N MET A 123 -8.83 8.21 -22.41
CA MET A 123 -9.89 9.20 -22.15
C MET A 123 -10.17 10.10 -23.36
N VAL A 124 -9.16 10.43 -24.18
CA VAL A 124 -9.37 11.12 -25.46
C VAL A 124 -10.09 10.22 -26.46
N GLU A 125 -9.66 8.96 -26.61
CA GLU A 125 -10.27 7.99 -27.52
C GLU A 125 -11.77 7.76 -27.21
N GLU A 126 -12.12 7.73 -25.93
CA GLU A 126 -13.51 7.59 -25.45
C GLU A 126 -14.24 8.94 -25.34
N SER A 127 -13.66 10.03 -25.88
CA SER A 127 -14.23 11.39 -25.90
C SER A 127 -14.59 11.97 -24.52
N MET A 128 -13.92 11.54 -23.45
CA MET A 128 -14.10 12.07 -22.09
C MET A 128 -13.35 13.38 -21.86
N ILE A 129 -12.25 13.59 -22.58
CA ILE A 129 -11.43 14.81 -22.54
C ILE A 129 -10.93 15.15 -23.95
N THR A 130 -10.51 16.39 -24.15
CA THR A 130 -9.87 16.84 -25.39
C THR A 130 -8.38 16.48 -25.44
N ALA A 131 -7.81 16.46 -26.64
CA ALA A 131 -6.35 16.28 -26.82
C ALA A 131 -5.54 17.39 -26.12
N VAL A 132 -6.09 18.62 -26.07
CA VAL A 132 -5.45 19.76 -25.39
C VAL A 132 -5.42 19.56 -23.87
N GLU A 133 -6.51 19.09 -23.27
CA GLU A 133 -6.55 18.75 -21.84
C GLU A 133 -5.61 17.61 -21.48
N ARG A 134 -5.54 16.58 -22.34
CA ARG A 134 -4.55 15.49 -22.22
C ARG A 134 -3.13 16.04 -22.18
N ASP A 135 -2.77 16.89 -23.14
CA ASP A 135 -1.40 17.42 -23.25
C ASP A 135 -1.05 18.32 -22.06
N LYS A 136 -2.00 19.14 -21.59
CA LYS A 136 -1.85 19.91 -20.34
C LYS A 136 -1.65 18.99 -19.13
N ALA A 137 -2.43 17.91 -19.01
CA ALA A 137 -2.32 16.96 -17.91
C ALA A 137 -0.99 16.20 -17.92
N LEU A 138 -0.44 15.89 -19.10
CA LEU A 138 0.89 15.26 -19.25
C LEU A 138 2.04 16.19 -18.88
N GLN A 139 1.87 17.50 -19.07
CA GLN A 139 2.87 18.51 -18.70
C GLN A 139 2.78 18.92 -17.22
N GLN A 140 1.68 18.56 -16.53
CA GLN A 140 1.52 18.89 -15.12
C GLN A 140 2.55 18.12 -14.28
N GLU A 141 3.39 18.85 -13.55
CA GLU A 141 4.26 18.25 -12.56
C GLU A 141 3.43 17.69 -11.39
N LEU A 142 3.61 16.40 -11.10
CA LEU A 142 2.90 15.72 -10.02
C LEU A 142 3.70 15.81 -8.73
N VAL A 143 3.19 16.55 -7.76
CA VAL A 143 3.78 16.65 -6.43
C VAL A 143 3.24 15.53 -5.55
N TYR A 144 4.07 14.53 -5.27
CA TYR A 144 3.69 13.41 -4.43
C TYR A 144 3.82 13.76 -2.95
N HIS A 145 2.76 13.45 -2.19
CA HIS A 145 2.80 13.52 -0.75
C HIS A 145 3.17 12.14 -0.20
N ARG A 146 4.36 12.02 0.41
CA ARG A 146 4.70 10.82 1.17
C ARG A 146 3.81 10.76 2.40
N SER A 147 2.73 10.01 2.31
CA SER A 147 1.81 9.87 3.42
C SER A 147 2.52 9.37 4.68
N THR A 148 2.32 10.15 5.74
CA THR A 148 2.79 9.91 7.10
C THR A 148 1.92 8.88 7.83
N TYR A 149 1.06 8.10 7.15
CA TYR A 149 0.31 6.99 7.79
C TYR A 149 1.23 5.95 8.45
N MET A 150 2.46 5.82 7.94
CA MET A 150 3.57 5.09 8.56
C MET A 150 4.68 6.05 8.98
N GLY A 151 4.31 7.27 9.36
CA GLY A 151 5.18 8.28 9.94
C GLY A 151 4.76 8.59 11.36
N GLY A 152 5.54 9.44 12.03
CA GLY A 152 5.58 9.54 13.49
C GLY A 152 6.78 8.80 14.06
N ASP A 153 6.79 8.59 15.37
CA ASP A 153 8.00 8.17 16.09
C ASP A 153 8.36 6.68 15.91
N ALA A 154 7.44 5.84 15.39
CA ALA A 154 7.57 4.37 15.45
C ALA A 154 7.31 3.63 14.12
N PRO A 155 7.84 4.06 12.96
CA PRO A 155 7.44 3.52 11.66
C PRO A 155 7.76 2.03 11.50
N TYR A 156 8.91 1.57 12.00
CA TYR A 156 9.29 0.15 11.97
C TYR A 156 8.42 -0.71 12.90
N PHE A 157 8.02 -0.18 14.06
CA PHE A 157 7.09 -0.85 14.98
C PHE A 157 5.72 -1.03 14.31
N MET A 158 5.20 0.03 13.69
CA MET A 158 3.92 -0.02 12.98
C MET A 158 3.97 -1.00 11.80
N ALA A 159 5.08 -1.06 11.07
CA ALA A 159 5.30 -2.07 10.03
C ALA A 159 5.24 -3.49 10.58
N MET A 160 5.94 -3.77 11.68
CA MET A 160 5.90 -5.07 12.36
C MET A 160 4.48 -5.45 12.78
N VAL A 161 3.75 -4.54 13.43
CA VAL A 161 2.37 -4.80 13.87
C VAL A 161 1.47 -5.07 12.66
N LYS A 162 1.60 -4.28 11.60
CA LYS A 162 0.84 -4.46 10.36
C LYS A 162 1.11 -5.83 9.75
N ASP A 163 2.38 -6.24 9.62
CA ASP A 163 2.75 -7.53 9.03
C ASP A 163 2.19 -8.70 9.86
N TYR A 164 2.31 -8.62 11.19
CA TYR A 164 1.71 -9.59 12.12
C TYR A 164 0.19 -9.71 11.95
N LEU A 165 -0.51 -8.58 11.83
CA LEU A 165 -1.95 -8.57 11.65
C LEU A 165 -2.36 -9.13 10.28
N ILE A 166 -1.58 -8.85 9.22
CA ILE A 166 -1.85 -9.36 7.87
C ILE A 166 -1.70 -10.88 7.86
N GLU A 167 -0.65 -11.41 8.52
CA GLU A 167 -0.45 -12.86 8.63
C GLU A 167 -1.60 -13.52 9.40
N LYS A 168 -2.05 -12.91 10.50
CA LYS A 168 -3.05 -13.49 11.39
C LYS A 168 -4.49 -13.36 10.90
N TYR A 169 -4.85 -12.23 10.31
CA TYR A 169 -6.23 -11.87 9.98
C TYR A 169 -6.46 -11.70 8.47
N GLY A 170 -5.39 -11.71 7.67
CA GLY A 170 -5.44 -11.45 6.24
C GLY A 170 -5.46 -9.96 5.91
N GLU A 171 -4.87 -9.61 4.78
CA GLU A 171 -4.70 -8.22 4.31
C GLU A 171 -6.02 -7.44 4.29
N ARG A 172 -7.07 -8.06 3.78
CA ARG A 172 -8.40 -7.45 3.71
C ARG A 172 -8.91 -7.03 5.07
N MET A 173 -8.78 -7.88 6.10
CA MET A 173 -9.30 -7.53 7.41
C MET A 173 -8.53 -6.38 8.03
N VAL A 174 -7.20 -6.37 7.85
CA VAL A 174 -6.34 -5.31 8.38
C VAL A 174 -6.69 -3.94 7.81
N PHE A 175 -6.91 -3.84 6.50
CA PHE A 175 -7.12 -2.54 5.86
C PHE A 175 -8.60 -2.13 5.72
N GLN A 176 -9.53 -3.07 5.69
CA GLN A 176 -10.96 -2.81 5.44
C GLN A 176 -11.88 -3.21 6.60
N GLY A 177 -11.35 -3.88 7.63
CA GLY A 177 -12.15 -4.42 8.73
C GLY A 177 -12.59 -3.43 9.78
N GLY A 178 -12.11 -2.18 9.71
CA GLY A 178 -12.37 -1.19 10.77
C GLY A 178 -11.77 -1.59 12.12
N LEU A 179 -10.66 -2.34 12.11
CA LEU A 179 -10.01 -2.80 13.34
C LEU A 179 -9.51 -1.61 14.17
N ARG A 180 -9.75 -1.66 15.49
CA ARG A 180 -9.04 -0.83 16.47
C ARG A 180 -7.91 -1.66 17.06
N VAL A 181 -6.68 -1.23 16.81
CA VAL A 181 -5.47 -1.98 17.21
C VAL A 181 -4.85 -1.30 18.42
N TYR A 182 -4.79 -2.03 19.54
CA TYR A 182 -4.05 -1.63 20.74
C TYR A 182 -2.76 -2.43 20.79
N THR A 183 -1.63 -1.76 20.94
CA THR A 183 -0.30 -2.38 20.86
C THR A 183 0.48 -2.20 22.15
N THR A 184 1.64 -2.83 22.22
CA THR A 184 2.59 -2.71 23.32
C THR A 184 3.54 -1.52 23.17
N LEU A 185 3.36 -0.69 22.13
CA LEU A 185 4.19 0.47 21.88
C LEU A 185 4.12 1.43 23.06
N ASP A 186 5.29 1.77 23.60
CA ASP A 186 5.46 2.82 24.58
C ASP A 186 6.05 4.03 23.88
N LEU A 187 5.23 5.05 23.62
CA LEU A 187 5.65 6.21 22.84
C LEU A 187 6.77 7.00 23.52
N ASN A 188 6.76 7.10 24.85
CA ASN A 188 7.82 7.78 25.59
C ASN A 188 9.15 7.04 25.43
N LEU A 189 9.13 5.70 25.52
CA LEU A 189 10.32 4.89 25.32
C LEU A 189 10.81 4.93 23.87
N GLN A 190 9.88 4.93 22.90
CA GLN A 190 10.23 5.07 21.49
C GLN A 190 10.90 6.41 21.19
N GLN A 191 10.38 7.51 21.75
CA GLN A 191 10.97 8.83 21.60
C GLN A 191 12.36 8.89 22.23
N ALA A 192 12.54 8.33 23.43
CA ALA A 192 13.85 8.23 24.07
C ALA A 192 14.83 7.40 23.22
N ALA A 193 14.38 6.28 22.63
CA ALA A 193 15.18 5.48 21.72
C ALA A 193 15.58 6.27 20.46
N ASN A 194 14.66 7.02 19.86
CA ASN A 194 14.94 7.87 18.70
C ASN A 194 15.98 8.96 19.04
N GLN A 195 15.87 9.59 20.22
CA GLN A 195 16.83 10.58 20.69
C GLN A 195 18.23 9.97 20.88
N ALA A 196 18.32 8.82 21.58
CA ALA A 196 19.57 8.11 21.79
C ALA A 196 20.21 7.69 20.46
N TYR A 197 19.40 7.21 19.52
CA TYR A 197 19.83 6.88 18.17
C TYR A 197 20.42 8.10 17.44
N ASN A 198 19.68 9.20 17.39
CA ASN A 198 20.10 10.40 16.66
C ASN A 198 21.34 11.04 17.27
N GLN A 199 21.43 11.09 18.61
CA GLN A 199 22.61 11.61 19.30
C GLN A 199 23.82 10.72 19.11
N GLY A 200 23.67 9.40 19.28
CA GLY A 200 24.78 8.45 19.17
C GLY A 200 25.34 8.29 17.76
N THR A 201 24.57 8.67 16.74
CA THR A 201 24.94 8.49 15.32
C THR A 201 25.18 9.78 14.56
N LYS A 202 25.19 10.92 15.28
CA LYS A 202 25.29 12.26 14.71
C LYS A 202 26.51 12.43 13.81
N ASP A 203 27.66 11.94 14.26
CA ASP A 203 28.95 12.11 13.58
C ASP A 203 29.38 10.85 12.79
N TRP A 204 28.49 9.88 12.66
CA TRP A 204 28.76 8.63 11.96
C TRP A 204 28.48 8.78 10.47
N ASP A 205 29.16 7.98 9.66
CA ASP A 205 28.87 7.86 8.22
C ASP A 205 27.34 7.65 8.00
N PRO A 206 26.68 8.50 7.19
CA PRO A 206 25.26 8.40 6.89
C PRO A 206 24.83 7.04 6.30
N GLN A 207 25.74 6.31 5.68
CA GLN A 207 25.48 4.98 5.13
C GLN A 207 25.38 3.90 6.22
N LEU A 208 25.98 4.12 7.39
CA LEU A 208 25.91 3.17 8.50
C LEU A 208 24.47 2.98 8.98
N GLN A 209 24.13 1.75 9.30
CA GLN A 209 22.78 1.36 9.70
C GLN A 209 22.81 0.68 11.06
N LEU A 210 21.75 0.88 11.83
CA LEU A 210 21.60 0.39 13.19
C LEU A 210 20.17 -0.08 13.42
N ALA A 211 20.03 -0.95 14.43
CA ALA A 211 18.74 -1.37 14.94
C ALA A 211 18.75 -1.29 16.47
N LEU A 212 17.59 -1.00 17.05
CA LEU A 212 17.37 -0.97 18.50
C LEU A 212 16.04 -1.67 18.78
N VAL A 213 16.04 -2.58 19.76
CA VAL A 213 14.84 -3.25 20.25
C VAL A 213 14.81 -3.10 21.76
N ALA A 214 13.72 -2.53 22.29
CA ALA A 214 13.48 -2.48 23.73
C ALA A 214 12.35 -3.44 24.10
N LEU A 215 12.58 -4.31 25.09
CA LEU A 215 11.67 -5.35 25.54
C LEU A 215 11.32 -5.15 27.02
N ASP A 216 10.08 -5.45 27.40
CA ASP A 216 9.76 -5.70 28.81
C ASP A 216 10.27 -7.10 29.19
N THR A 217 11.20 -7.16 30.13
CA THR A 217 11.89 -8.41 30.52
C THR A 217 10.98 -9.44 31.18
N ARG A 218 9.81 -9.03 31.68
CA ARG A 218 8.89 -9.92 32.41
C ARG A 218 7.99 -10.71 31.48
N ASN A 219 7.66 -10.15 30.31
CA ASN A 219 6.66 -10.74 29.41
C ASN A 219 7.12 -10.77 27.93
N GLY A 220 8.31 -10.26 27.61
CA GLY A 220 8.88 -10.26 26.27
C GLY A 220 8.23 -9.28 25.30
N GLN A 221 7.35 -8.39 25.75
CA GLN A 221 6.68 -7.43 24.88
C GLN A 221 7.67 -6.40 24.33
N ILE A 222 7.63 -6.16 23.02
CA ILE A 222 8.39 -5.07 22.38
C ILE A 222 7.74 -3.75 22.74
N ARG A 223 8.50 -2.84 23.35
CA ARG A 223 8.03 -1.53 23.81
C ARG A 223 8.51 -0.39 22.91
N ALA A 224 9.67 -0.55 22.27
CA ALA A 224 10.19 0.36 21.25
C ALA A 224 11.01 -0.42 20.21
N LEU A 225 11.00 0.07 18.96
CA LEU A 225 11.66 -0.58 17.84
C LEU A 225 12.20 0.45 16.84
N ILE A 226 13.50 0.35 16.53
CA ILE A 226 14.16 1.06 15.43
C ILE A 226 14.79 0.02 14.52
N GLY A 227 14.41 0.03 13.24
CA GLY A 227 14.92 -0.91 12.23
C GLY A 227 15.92 -0.31 11.24
N GLY A 228 16.22 0.98 11.35
CA GLY A 228 17.10 1.71 10.43
C GLY A 228 17.03 3.22 10.65
N ARG A 229 17.85 3.98 9.92
CA ARG A 229 17.94 5.45 10.04
C ARG A 229 16.67 6.15 9.55
N ASP A 230 16.19 5.75 8.38
CA ASP A 230 15.03 6.36 7.74
C ASP A 230 14.19 5.26 7.08
N TYR A 231 12.97 5.09 7.60
CA TYR A 231 12.00 4.13 7.07
C TYR A 231 11.59 4.46 5.64
N ALA A 232 11.52 5.75 5.27
CA ALA A 232 11.13 6.19 3.95
C ALA A 232 12.23 5.91 2.90
N ALA A 233 13.50 6.01 3.30
CA ALA A 233 14.62 5.60 2.46
C ALA A 233 14.80 4.08 2.41
N SER A 234 14.54 3.37 3.53
CA SER A 234 14.69 1.93 3.64
C SER A 234 13.70 1.32 4.62
N SER A 235 12.65 0.69 4.09
CA SER A 235 11.67 -0.06 4.89
C SER A 235 12.21 -1.40 5.40
N TYR A 236 13.44 -1.77 5.05
CA TYR A 236 14.07 -3.00 5.53
C TYR A 236 14.34 -2.91 7.03
N ASN A 237 13.59 -3.69 7.82
CA ASN A 237 13.71 -3.70 9.27
C ASN A 237 14.93 -4.53 9.71
N ARG A 238 16.01 -3.84 10.09
CA ARG A 238 17.27 -4.48 10.51
C ARG A 238 17.20 -5.12 11.88
N ALA A 239 16.14 -4.90 12.66
CA ALA A 239 15.91 -5.66 13.90
C ALA A 239 15.74 -7.17 13.62
N TYR A 240 15.34 -7.53 12.39
CA TYR A 240 15.25 -8.92 11.93
C TYR A 240 16.45 -9.37 11.08
N ALA A 241 17.41 -8.47 10.82
CA ALA A 241 18.56 -8.80 10.01
C ALA A 241 19.46 -9.79 10.75
N ARG A 242 19.80 -10.89 10.07
CA ARG A 242 20.77 -11.85 10.60
C ARG A 242 22.18 -11.26 10.52
N ARG A 243 22.85 -11.18 11.66
CA ARG A 243 24.25 -10.74 11.80
C ARG A 243 24.98 -11.69 12.73
N GLN A 244 26.30 -11.79 12.59
CA GLN A 244 27.11 -12.56 13.52
C GLN A 244 27.03 -11.89 14.91
N PRO A 245 26.61 -12.59 15.97
CA PRO A 245 26.44 -11.99 17.30
C PRO A 245 27.77 -11.67 18.00
N GLY A 246 28.88 -12.26 17.53
CA GLY A 246 30.19 -12.10 18.15
C GLY A 246 30.16 -12.52 19.62
N SER A 247 30.80 -11.73 20.49
CA SER A 247 30.89 -12.04 21.92
C SER A 247 29.54 -11.97 22.66
N THR A 248 28.48 -11.42 22.07
CA THR A 248 27.15 -11.37 22.72
C THR A 248 26.51 -12.74 22.91
N PHE A 249 27.00 -13.77 22.20
CA PHE A 249 26.52 -15.15 22.35
C PHE A 249 27.13 -15.90 23.54
N LYS A 250 28.23 -15.38 24.12
CA LYS A 250 28.97 -16.05 25.20
C LYS A 250 28.11 -16.46 26.41
N PRO A 251 27.19 -15.62 26.93
CA PRO A 251 26.38 -16.00 28.09
C PRO A 251 25.60 -17.31 27.87
N PHE A 252 25.09 -17.56 26.67
CA PHE A 252 24.36 -18.78 26.33
C PHE A 252 25.26 -20.03 26.32
N MET A 253 26.53 -19.88 25.96
CA MET A 253 27.51 -20.98 26.00
C MET A 253 27.92 -21.36 27.41
N TYR A 254 27.85 -20.42 28.37
CA TYR A 254 28.22 -20.66 29.77
C TYR A 254 27.03 -21.01 30.67
N SER A 255 25.79 -20.79 30.21
CA SER A 255 24.57 -21.07 30.96
C SER A 255 23.92 -22.43 30.63
N LEU A 256 24.40 -23.11 29.59
CA LEU A 256 24.02 -24.47 29.20
C LEU A 256 24.97 -25.49 29.85
#